data_AF-A0A6C0HWG7-F1
#
_entry.id   AF-A0A6C0HWG7-F1
#
_cell.length_a   1.000
_cell.length_b   1.000
_cell.length_c   1.000
_cell.angle_alpha   90.00
_cell.angle_beta   90.00
_cell.angle_gamma   90.00
#
_symmetry.space_group_name_H-M   'P 1'
#
loop_
_entity.id
_entity.type
_entity.pdbx_description
1 polymer ?
#
loop_
_entity_poly.entity_id
_entity_poly.type
_entity_poly.pdbx_seq_one_letter_code
_entity_poly.pdbx_strand_id
1 'polypeptide(L)'
;MYFCPKCNYSFDISKATAEDKELSVEDNRKVLDNPDSAVKRVKADKNLNEYRAEFKLEDLEKNAHYIKLNDDDKAKMTVLFDAPSSIIGGIMFKCNNCNYKKRITETIKLYQLHVDSMYSVYRSIDDNKLLFMNPIYPRTRDYSCKNINCISHKDEKNKEAVFFREKDSYLTNYICGTCYNSWKV
;
A
#
# COMPACT_ATOMS: atom_id res chain seq x y z
N MET A 1 -8.46 -2.04 4.00
CA MET A 1 -8.25 -1.74 5.43
C MET A 1 -7.50 -2.90 6.05
N TYR A 2 -6.44 -2.63 6.82
CA TYR A 2 -5.61 -3.66 7.45
C TYR A 2 -6.02 -3.83 8.91
N PHE A 3 -6.12 -5.08 9.39
CA PHE A 3 -6.58 -5.41 10.74
C PHE A 3 -5.52 -6.12 11.55
N CYS A 4 -5.50 -5.83 12.84
CA CYS A 4 -4.58 -6.42 13.80
C CYS A 4 -4.88 -7.92 14.01
N PRO A 5 -3.89 -8.82 13.85
CA PRO A 5 -4.11 -10.25 14.02
C PRO A 5 -4.40 -10.65 15.48
N LYS A 6 -4.11 -9.78 16.46
CA LYS A 6 -4.32 -10.06 17.88
C LYS A 6 -5.71 -9.67 18.38
N CYS A 7 -6.32 -8.64 17.82
CA CYS A 7 -7.57 -8.08 18.36
C CYS A 7 -8.56 -7.58 17.29
N ASN A 8 -8.29 -7.82 16.01
CA ASN A 8 -9.10 -7.40 14.86
C ASN A 8 -9.42 -5.90 14.77
N TYR A 9 -8.74 -5.06 15.55
CA TYR A 9 -8.84 -3.61 15.43
C TYR A 9 -8.07 -3.12 14.20
N SER A 10 -8.51 -2.00 13.59
CA SER A 10 -7.81 -1.44 12.44
C SER A 10 -6.40 -0.99 12.80
N PHE A 11 -5.46 -1.23 11.89
CA PHE A 11 -4.11 -0.70 12.01
C PHE A 11 -4.04 0.75 11.57
N ASP A 12 -3.26 1.53 12.32
CA ASP A 12 -2.79 2.84 11.91
C ASP A 12 -1.37 2.75 11.36
N ILE A 13 -1.01 3.73 10.54
CA ILE A 13 0.31 3.84 9.94
C ILE A 13 1.13 4.82 10.76
N SER A 14 2.30 4.38 11.22
CA SER A 14 3.20 5.17 12.07
C SER A 14 4.64 5.10 11.56
N LYS A 15 5.42 6.15 11.82
CA LYS A 15 6.86 6.15 11.57
C LYS A 15 7.58 5.34 12.64
N ALA A 16 8.54 4.52 12.25
CA ALA A 16 9.40 3.79 13.19
C ALA A 16 10.31 4.74 13.95
N THR A 17 10.48 4.49 15.25
CA THR A 17 11.43 5.23 16.10
C THR A 17 12.65 4.36 16.41
N ALA A 18 13.70 4.99 16.95
CA ALA A 18 14.92 4.29 17.37
C ALA A 18 14.70 3.28 18.51
N GLU A 19 13.54 3.30 19.17
CA GLU A 19 13.16 2.33 20.21
C GLU A 19 12.54 1.06 19.61
N ASP A 20 12.09 1.11 18.35
CA ASP A 20 11.51 -0.04 17.63
C ASP A 20 12.60 -0.97 17.03
N LYS A 21 13.83 -0.89 17.57
CA LYS A 21 15.02 -1.64 17.12
C LYS A 21 14.86 -3.17 17.17
N GLU A 22 13.95 -3.68 17.98
CA GLU A 22 13.64 -5.12 18.03
C GLU A 22 12.95 -5.63 16.75
N LEU A 23 12.44 -4.73 15.89
CA LEU A 23 11.94 -5.02 14.54
C LEU A 23 12.95 -4.65 13.43
N SER A 24 14.22 -4.49 13.78
CA SER A 24 15.27 -4.10 12.83
C SER A 24 15.52 -5.18 11.78
N VAL A 25 15.74 -4.72 10.56
CA VAL A 25 16.39 -5.50 9.51
C VAL A 25 17.81 -5.73 9.98
N GLU A 26 18.32 -6.96 9.89
CA GLU A 26 19.72 -7.26 10.17
C GLU A 26 20.62 -6.29 9.38
N ASP A 27 21.40 -5.50 10.10
CA ASP A 27 22.41 -4.64 9.48
C ASP A 27 23.54 -5.53 8.98
N ASN A 28 23.43 -5.93 7.70
CA ASN A 28 24.37 -6.83 7.00
C ASN A 28 25.73 -6.17 6.70
N ARG A 29 25.97 -4.94 7.16
CA ARG A 29 27.27 -4.28 7.04
C ARG A 29 28.33 -5.04 7.83
N LYS A 30 29.54 -5.09 7.27
CA LYS A 30 30.71 -5.72 7.91
C LYS A 30 31.10 -4.93 9.15
N VAL A 31 31.38 -5.63 10.24
CA VAL A 31 31.71 -5.00 11.52
C VAL A 31 33.17 -4.54 11.53
N LEU A 32 33.40 -3.38 12.13
CA LEU A 32 34.72 -2.87 12.48
C LEU A 32 34.82 -2.78 14.00
N ASP A 33 35.65 -3.64 14.56
CA ASP A 33 35.73 -3.85 16.01
C ASP A 33 36.63 -2.80 16.70
N ASN A 34 37.48 -2.10 15.94
CA ASN A 34 38.42 -1.13 16.50
C ASN A 34 38.57 0.15 15.65
N PRO A 35 38.83 1.31 16.27
CA PRO A 35 39.05 2.58 15.57
C PRO A 35 40.17 2.52 14.52
N ASP A 36 41.25 1.80 14.79
CA ASP A 36 42.40 1.71 13.89
C ASP A 36 42.07 1.03 12.55
N SER A 37 41.17 0.04 12.57
CA SER A 37 40.69 -0.66 11.37
C SER A 37 39.88 0.28 10.47
N ALA A 38 39.10 1.16 11.09
CA ALA A 38 38.34 2.19 10.39
C ALA A 38 39.27 3.25 9.77
N VAL A 39 40.26 3.73 10.53
CA VAL A 39 41.25 4.70 10.02
C VAL A 39 42.08 4.12 8.88
N LYS A 40 42.50 2.85 8.97
CA LYS A 40 43.23 2.17 7.88
C LYS A 40 42.41 2.08 6.59
N ARG A 41 41.11 1.90 6.70
CA ARG A 41 40.18 1.82 5.54
C ARG A 41 39.99 3.17 4.86
N VAL A 42 39.85 4.24 5.62
CA VAL A 42 39.76 5.60 5.10
C VAL A 42 41.03 6.00 4.38
N LYS A 43 42.19 5.71 4.96
CA LYS A 43 43.50 5.95 4.31
C LYS A 43 43.72 5.12 3.04
N ALA A 44 43.05 3.99 2.92
CA ALA A 44 43.07 3.17 1.71
C ALA A 44 42.03 3.64 0.66
N ASP A 45 41.37 4.77 0.90
CA ASP A 45 40.29 5.37 0.11
C ASP A 45 39.16 4.38 -0.24
N LYS A 46 38.89 3.47 0.70
CA LYS A 46 37.82 2.47 0.55
C LYS A 46 36.51 3.03 1.05
N ASN A 47 35.44 2.79 0.29
CA ASN A 47 34.08 3.18 0.65
C ASN A 47 33.66 2.56 2.00
N LEU A 48 33.22 3.40 2.94
CA LEU A 48 32.82 3.00 4.29
C LEU A 48 31.34 2.61 4.39
N ASN A 49 30.53 2.79 3.34
CA ASN A 49 29.09 2.53 3.35
C ASN A 49 28.74 1.05 3.65
N GLU A 50 29.66 0.13 3.41
CA GLU A 50 29.48 -1.31 3.66
C GLU A 50 29.84 -1.73 5.10
N TYR A 51 30.25 -0.79 5.95
CA TYR A 51 30.78 -1.08 7.28
C TYR A 51 29.97 -0.40 8.39
N ARG A 52 29.97 -1.02 9.58
CA ARG A 52 29.42 -0.44 10.81
C ARG A 52 30.46 -0.49 11.92
N ALA A 53 30.49 0.55 12.76
CA ALA A 53 31.34 0.57 13.96
C ALA A 53 30.67 -0.20 15.11
N GLU A 54 31.42 -1.07 15.78
CA GLU A 54 31.01 -1.67 17.06
C GLU A 54 31.54 -0.89 18.28
N PHE A 55 32.59 -0.09 18.07
CA PHE A 55 33.13 0.83 19.08
C PHE A 55 32.32 2.12 19.14
N LYS A 56 32.50 2.89 20.22
CA LYS A 56 31.79 4.16 20.41
C LYS A 56 32.49 5.32 19.71
N LEU A 57 31.75 6.38 19.41
CA LEU A 57 32.30 7.58 18.78
C LEU A 57 33.40 8.22 19.65
N GLU A 58 33.25 8.18 20.98
CA GLU A 58 34.25 8.74 21.89
C GLU A 58 35.59 7.99 21.83
N ASP A 59 35.58 6.70 21.50
CA ASP A 59 36.80 5.89 21.36
C ASP A 59 37.52 6.20 20.04
N LEU A 60 36.78 6.64 19.03
CA LEU A 60 37.35 7.12 17.77
C LEU A 60 38.04 8.47 17.95
N GLU A 61 37.38 9.41 18.63
CA GLU A 61 37.90 10.75 18.87
C GLU A 61 39.20 10.75 19.68
N LYS A 62 39.35 9.78 20.58
CA LYS A 62 40.57 9.59 21.40
C LYS A 62 41.72 8.91 20.63
N ASN A 63 41.48 8.36 19.45
CA ASN A 63 42.49 7.59 18.71
C ASN A 63 43.54 8.52 18.07
N ALA A 64 44.82 8.27 18.36
CA ALA A 64 45.94 9.08 17.86
C ALA A 64 46.07 9.10 16.32
N HIS A 65 45.61 8.06 15.63
CA HIS A 65 45.61 7.99 14.17
C HIS A 65 44.42 8.73 13.54
N TYR A 66 43.28 8.82 14.25
CA TYR A 66 42.12 9.59 13.85
C TYR A 66 42.37 11.11 13.95
N ILE A 67 42.99 11.56 15.05
CA ILE A 67 43.33 12.98 15.26
C ILE A 67 44.24 13.51 14.14
N LYS A 68 45.09 12.64 13.57
CA LYS A 68 46.02 12.97 12.48
C LYS A 68 45.39 12.98 11.08
N LEU A 69 44.11 12.63 10.92
CA LEU A 69 43.41 12.71 9.63
C LEU A 69 43.05 14.16 9.28
N ASN A 70 42.89 14.43 7.98
CA ASN A 70 42.30 15.68 7.51
C ASN A 70 40.79 15.71 7.84
N ASP A 71 40.18 16.88 7.75
CA ASP A 71 38.78 17.04 8.16
C ASP A 71 37.81 16.37 7.17
N ASP A 72 38.17 16.25 5.90
CA ASP A 72 37.40 15.50 4.89
C ASP A 72 37.31 14.01 5.22
N ASP A 73 38.41 13.39 5.63
CA ASP A 73 38.46 11.98 6.01
C ASP A 73 37.75 11.72 7.33
N LYS A 74 37.81 12.66 8.27
CA LYS A 74 36.99 12.61 9.50
C LYS A 74 35.50 12.65 9.16
N ALA A 75 35.09 13.51 8.23
CA ALA A 75 33.70 13.58 7.78
C ALA A 75 33.24 12.29 7.10
N LYS A 76 34.12 11.55 6.41
CA LYS A 76 33.79 10.22 5.86
C LYS A 76 33.53 9.17 6.96
N MET A 77 34.08 9.35 8.16
CA MET A 77 33.95 8.36 9.25
C MET A 77 32.63 8.42 10.00
N THR A 78 31.88 9.54 9.93
CA THR A 78 30.56 9.66 10.57
C THR A 78 29.56 8.63 10.02
N VAL A 79 29.72 8.24 8.76
CA VAL A 79 28.92 7.20 8.08
C VAL A 79 28.94 5.84 8.79
N LEU A 80 30.00 5.54 9.55
CA LEU A 80 30.12 4.29 10.31
C LEU A 80 29.16 4.22 11.51
N PHE A 81 28.73 5.39 12.00
CA PHE A 81 27.84 5.55 13.14
C PHE A 81 26.42 5.93 12.73
N ASP A 82 26.24 6.36 11.48
CA ASP A 82 24.92 6.51 10.90
C ASP A 82 24.22 5.15 10.93
N ALA A 83 23.06 5.12 11.58
CA ALA A 83 22.19 3.98 11.43
C ALA A 83 21.82 3.90 9.94
N PRO A 84 21.79 2.70 9.36
CA PRO A 84 21.49 2.58 7.96
C PRO A 84 20.14 3.25 7.69
N SER A 85 20.02 3.95 6.57
CA SER A 85 18.77 4.60 6.15
C SER A 85 17.58 3.62 6.13
N SER A 86 17.86 2.32 6.06
CA SER A 86 16.91 1.22 6.22
C SER A 86 16.41 1.00 7.66
N ILE A 87 17.07 1.49 8.72
CA ILE A 87 16.67 1.31 10.14
C ILE A 87 15.90 2.52 10.69
N ILE A 88 16.18 3.75 10.23
CA ILE A 88 15.53 4.98 10.77
C ILE A 88 14.34 5.47 9.92
N GLY A 89 14.14 4.93 8.71
CA GLY A 89 13.11 5.41 7.76
C GLY A 89 11.87 4.52 7.59
N GLY A 90 11.66 3.51 8.43
CA GLY A 90 10.60 2.52 8.22
C GLY A 90 9.19 3.03 8.54
N ILE A 91 8.22 2.68 7.70
CA ILE A 91 6.80 2.81 8.02
C ILE A 91 6.34 1.49 8.68
N MET A 92 5.49 1.57 9.71
CA MET A 92 4.91 0.40 10.36
C MET A 92 3.40 0.52 10.53
N PHE A 93 2.75 -0.63 10.66
CA PHE A 93 1.42 -0.74 11.22
C PHE A 93 1.50 -0.77 12.74
N LYS A 94 0.71 0.07 13.40
CA LYS A 94 0.54 0.11 14.85
C LYS A 94 -0.94 -0.07 15.17
N CYS A 95 -1.26 -1.02 16.05
CA CYS A 95 -2.60 -1.20 16.57
C CYS A 95 -2.77 -0.35 17.82
N ASN A 96 -3.72 0.58 17.83
CA ASN A 96 -3.98 1.42 19.01
C ASN A 96 -4.69 0.68 20.15
N ASN A 97 -5.33 -0.46 19.87
CA ASN A 97 -6.06 -1.21 20.88
C ASN A 97 -5.14 -2.12 21.71
N CYS A 98 -4.21 -2.85 21.08
CA CYS A 98 -3.35 -3.81 21.78
C CYS A 98 -1.85 -3.51 21.67
N ASN A 99 -1.47 -2.35 21.12
CA ASN A 99 -0.09 -1.92 20.88
C ASN A 99 0.76 -2.87 20.04
N TYR A 100 0.13 -3.80 19.31
CA TYR A 100 0.84 -4.65 18.37
C TYR A 100 1.42 -3.82 17.22
N LYS A 101 2.70 -4.02 16.94
CA LYS A 101 3.45 -3.34 15.89
C LYS A 101 3.86 -4.36 14.83
N LYS A 102 3.70 -4.01 13.55
CA LYS A 102 4.14 -4.82 12.41
C LYS A 102 4.80 -3.92 11.38
N ARG A 103 6.04 -4.21 11.01
CA ARG A 103 6.76 -3.46 10.00
C ARG A 103 6.19 -3.70 8.59
N ILE A 104 6.18 -2.65 7.76
CA ILE A 104 5.83 -2.77 6.34
C ILE A 104 7.13 -2.96 5.56
N THR A 105 7.32 -4.17 5.00
CA THR A 105 8.52 -4.55 4.23
C THR A 105 8.30 -4.54 2.73
N GLU A 106 7.05 -4.59 2.30
CA GLU A 106 6.65 -4.64 0.89
C GLU A 106 5.87 -3.38 0.48
N THR A 107 5.74 -3.14 -0.82
CA THR A 107 4.93 -2.05 -1.33
C THR A 107 3.46 -2.33 -1.07
N ILE A 108 2.85 -1.54 -0.19
CA ILE A 108 1.43 -1.67 0.15
C ILE A 108 0.65 -0.50 -0.43
N LYS A 109 -0.43 -0.80 -1.16
CA LYS A 109 -1.38 0.21 -1.65
C LYS A 109 -2.28 0.68 -0.51
N LEU A 110 -2.01 1.87 0.00
CA LEU A 110 -2.73 2.44 1.15
C LEU A 110 -4.13 2.92 0.78
N TYR A 111 -4.23 3.61 -0.37
CA TYR A 111 -5.45 4.20 -0.85
C TYR A 111 -5.38 4.35 -2.38
N GLN A 112 -6.54 4.37 -3.01
CA GLN A 112 -6.69 4.69 -4.43
C GLN A 112 -7.97 5.49 -4.59
N LEU A 113 -7.83 6.68 -5.17
CA LEU A 113 -8.96 7.47 -5.61
C LEU A 113 -9.07 7.32 -7.12
N HIS A 114 -10.20 6.81 -7.59
CA HIS A 114 -10.55 6.83 -9.01
C HIS A 114 -11.40 8.05 -9.29
N VAL A 115 -10.75 9.19 -9.55
CA VAL A 115 -11.41 10.48 -9.83
C VAL A 115 -12.26 10.40 -11.11
N ASP A 116 -11.86 9.59 -12.09
CA ASP A 116 -12.50 9.52 -13.41
C ASP A 116 -13.55 8.40 -13.60
N SER A 117 -13.90 7.65 -12.55
CA SER A 117 -14.77 6.46 -12.70
C SER A 117 -16.26 6.70 -12.45
N MET A 118 -16.76 7.93 -12.61
CA MET A 118 -18.18 8.23 -12.34
C MET A 118 -19.19 7.49 -13.25
N TYR A 119 -18.78 6.77 -14.31
CA TYR A 119 -19.75 6.15 -15.23
C TYR A 119 -19.55 4.70 -15.65
N SER A 120 -18.53 3.97 -15.21
CA SER A 120 -18.42 2.56 -15.62
C SER A 120 -17.57 1.69 -14.71
N VAL A 121 -18.14 1.16 -13.64
CA VAL A 121 -17.64 -0.08 -13.04
C VAL A 121 -18.85 -0.87 -12.54
N TYR A 122 -19.20 -1.94 -13.26
CA TYR A 122 -20.18 -3.00 -12.94
C TYR A 122 -21.20 -2.68 -11.84
N ARG A 123 -22.45 -2.39 -12.23
CA ARG A 123 -23.57 -2.30 -11.27
C ARG A 123 -23.84 -3.69 -10.69
N SER A 124 -23.99 -3.77 -9.37
CA SER A 124 -24.38 -5.02 -8.73
C SER A 124 -25.81 -5.39 -9.12
N ILE A 125 -26.18 -6.66 -8.90
CA ILE A 125 -27.57 -7.11 -9.08
C ILE A 125 -28.52 -6.31 -8.18
N ASP A 126 -28.09 -5.93 -6.98
CA ASP A 126 -28.92 -5.18 -6.04
C ASP A 126 -29.13 -3.72 -6.48
N ASP A 127 -28.12 -3.09 -7.08
CA ASP A 127 -28.29 -1.76 -7.70
C ASP A 127 -29.29 -1.82 -8.85
N ASN A 128 -29.24 -2.88 -9.65
CA ASN A 128 -30.17 -3.10 -10.75
C ASN A 128 -31.61 -3.27 -10.26
N LYS A 129 -31.82 -3.93 -9.10
CA LYS A 129 -33.15 -4.01 -8.47
C LYS A 129 -33.66 -2.63 -8.07
N LEU A 130 -32.83 -1.80 -7.44
CA LEU A 130 -33.23 -0.44 -7.03
C LEU A 130 -33.64 0.41 -8.22
N LEU A 131 -32.90 0.32 -9.32
CA LEU A 131 -33.22 1.01 -10.57
C LEU A 131 -34.51 0.48 -11.20
N PHE A 132 -34.72 -0.84 -11.20
CA PHE A 132 -35.95 -1.43 -11.71
C PHE A 132 -37.19 -1.01 -10.91
N MET A 133 -37.06 -0.80 -9.60
CA MET A 133 -38.16 -0.35 -8.73
C MET A 133 -38.47 1.13 -8.87
N ASN A 134 -37.60 1.93 -9.50
CA ASN A 134 -37.85 3.35 -9.67
C ASN A 134 -38.94 3.59 -10.74
N PRO A 135 -40.08 4.24 -10.39
CA PRO A 135 -41.19 4.44 -11.31
C PRO A 135 -40.92 5.47 -12.41
N ILE A 136 -39.83 6.25 -12.30
CA ILE A 136 -39.48 7.32 -13.25
C ILE A 136 -38.89 6.72 -14.54
N TYR A 137 -38.25 5.55 -14.47
CA TYR A 137 -37.62 4.99 -15.65
C TYR A 137 -38.64 4.31 -16.59
N PRO A 138 -38.47 4.50 -17.92
CA PRO A 138 -39.34 3.88 -18.89
C PRO A 138 -39.16 2.36 -18.89
N ARG A 139 -40.28 1.67 -19.13
CA ARG A 139 -40.40 0.21 -19.13
C ARG A 139 -40.70 -0.29 -20.54
N THR A 140 -40.17 -1.44 -20.89
CA THR A 140 -40.44 -2.11 -22.17
C THR A 140 -40.60 -3.61 -21.97
N ARG A 141 -41.40 -4.23 -22.84
CA ARG A 141 -41.46 -5.69 -23.01
C ARG A 141 -40.72 -6.17 -24.25
N ASP A 142 -40.35 -5.24 -25.13
CA ASP A 142 -39.64 -5.49 -26.37
C ASP A 142 -38.13 -5.49 -26.12
N TYR A 143 -37.62 -6.64 -25.68
CA TYR A 143 -36.20 -6.88 -25.47
C TYR A 143 -35.88 -8.38 -25.50
N SER A 144 -34.59 -8.73 -25.64
CA SER A 144 -34.12 -10.10 -25.42
C SER A 144 -33.06 -10.08 -24.32
N CYS A 145 -33.36 -10.74 -23.19
CA CYS A 145 -32.44 -10.78 -22.05
C CYS A 145 -31.12 -11.45 -22.44
N LYS A 146 -29.98 -10.82 -22.17
CA LYS A 146 -28.66 -11.42 -22.46
C LYS A 146 -28.29 -12.56 -21.50
N ASN A 147 -29.01 -12.73 -20.40
CA ASN A 147 -28.86 -13.89 -19.53
C ASN A 147 -29.57 -15.10 -20.16
N ILE A 148 -28.81 -16.12 -20.55
CA ILE A 148 -29.31 -17.35 -21.19
C ILE A 148 -30.29 -18.11 -20.29
N ASN A 149 -30.09 -18.05 -18.97
CA ASN A 149 -30.90 -18.78 -17.99
C ASN A 149 -32.16 -18.01 -17.55
N CYS A 150 -32.52 -16.94 -18.25
CA CYS A 150 -33.64 -16.09 -17.85
C CYS A 150 -35.00 -16.70 -18.21
N ILE A 151 -35.95 -16.66 -17.28
CA ILE A 151 -37.31 -17.18 -17.47
C ILE A 151 -38.08 -16.40 -18.54
N SER A 152 -37.72 -15.13 -18.78
CA SER A 152 -38.35 -14.29 -19.82
C SER A 152 -38.15 -14.79 -21.25
N HIS A 153 -37.26 -15.77 -21.48
CA HIS A 153 -37.15 -16.47 -22.76
C HIS A 153 -38.29 -17.47 -23.01
N LYS A 154 -38.95 -17.91 -21.93
CA LYS A 154 -40.03 -18.92 -21.97
C LYS A 154 -41.39 -18.32 -21.64
N ASP A 155 -41.45 -17.31 -20.77
CA ASP A 155 -42.69 -16.67 -20.33
C ASP A 155 -42.71 -15.18 -20.71
N GLU A 156 -43.58 -14.85 -21.66
CA GLU A 156 -43.79 -13.48 -22.14
C GLU A 156 -44.63 -12.63 -21.18
N LYS A 157 -45.43 -13.24 -20.29
CA LYS A 157 -46.34 -12.49 -19.41
C LYS A 157 -45.59 -11.64 -18.38
N ASN A 158 -44.48 -12.16 -17.89
CA ASN A 158 -43.61 -11.50 -16.90
C ASN A 158 -42.41 -10.77 -17.54
N LYS A 159 -42.43 -10.62 -18.87
CA LYS A 159 -41.34 -10.02 -19.61
C LYS A 159 -41.40 -8.50 -19.51
N GLU A 160 -40.59 -7.95 -18.61
CA GLU A 160 -40.44 -6.52 -18.42
C GLU A 160 -38.97 -6.16 -18.26
N ALA A 161 -38.55 -5.04 -18.83
CA ALA A 161 -37.25 -4.45 -18.60
C ALA A 161 -37.39 -2.93 -18.41
N VAL A 162 -36.52 -2.37 -17.58
CA VAL A 162 -36.32 -0.93 -17.45
C VAL A 162 -35.15 -0.53 -18.33
N PHE A 163 -35.24 0.61 -19.02
CA PHE A 163 -34.12 1.13 -19.80
C PHE A 163 -33.88 2.62 -19.55
N PHE A 164 -32.63 3.05 -19.67
CA PHE A 164 -32.24 4.46 -19.50
C PHE A 164 -30.94 4.73 -20.24
N ARG A 165 -30.70 6.00 -20.56
CA ARG A 165 -29.45 6.44 -21.18
C ARG A 165 -28.38 6.72 -20.14
N GLU A 166 -27.15 6.36 -20.45
CA GLU A 166 -26.01 6.83 -19.68
C GLU A 166 -25.86 8.34 -19.84
N LYS A 167 -25.45 9.02 -18.76
CA LYS A 167 -25.21 10.45 -18.82
C LYS A 167 -24.04 10.70 -19.77
N ASP A 168 -24.18 11.72 -20.62
CA ASP A 168 -23.19 12.12 -21.62
C ASP A 168 -22.88 11.05 -22.68
N SER A 169 -23.77 10.05 -22.86
CA SER A 169 -23.65 8.99 -23.86
C SER A 169 -24.99 8.67 -24.51
N TYR A 170 -24.94 8.17 -25.75
CA TYR A 170 -26.11 7.63 -26.46
C TYR A 170 -26.36 6.15 -26.14
N LEU A 171 -25.49 5.52 -25.33
CA LEU A 171 -25.63 4.12 -24.93
C LEU A 171 -26.87 3.93 -24.04
N THR A 172 -27.71 2.97 -24.43
CA THR A 172 -28.92 2.62 -23.69
C THR A 172 -28.66 1.39 -22.85
N ASN A 173 -28.83 1.54 -21.55
CA ASN A 173 -28.77 0.42 -20.62
C ASN A 173 -30.15 -0.19 -20.46
N TYR A 174 -30.20 -1.51 -20.47
CA TYR A 174 -31.39 -2.30 -20.17
C TYR A 174 -31.17 -3.09 -18.89
N ILE A 175 -32.22 -3.23 -18.08
CA ILE A 175 -32.25 -4.07 -16.88
C ILE A 175 -33.47 -4.98 -16.97
N CYS A 176 -33.24 -6.28 -16.99
CA CYS A 176 -34.32 -7.27 -16.97
C CYS A 176 -35.02 -7.31 -15.60
N GLY A 177 -36.35 -7.26 -15.56
CA GLY A 177 -37.12 -7.31 -14.32
C GLY A 177 -37.13 -8.67 -13.63
N THR A 178 -36.87 -9.77 -14.35
CA THR A 178 -36.92 -11.13 -13.77
C THR A 178 -35.59 -11.58 -13.19
N CYS A 179 -34.47 -11.29 -13.85
CA CYS A 179 -33.15 -11.72 -13.39
C CYS A 179 -32.22 -10.57 -12.99
N TYR A 180 -32.66 -9.31 -13.13
CA TYR A 180 -31.90 -8.10 -12.80
C TYR A 180 -30.52 -8.03 -13.46
N ASN A 181 -30.34 -8.74 -14.57
CA ASN A 181 -29.14 -8.65 -15.38
C ASN A 181 -29.23 -7.37 -16.22
N SER A 182 -28.14 -6.61 -16.28
CA SER A 182 -28.05 -5.40 -17.09
C SER A 182 -27.14 -5.61 -18.29
N TRP A 183 -27.47 -4.96 -19.40
CA TRP A 183 -26.63 -4.93 -20.59
C TRP A 183 -26.77 -3.60 -21.32
N LYS A 184 -25.72 -3.24 -22.05
CA LYS A 184 -25.67 -2.02 -22.87
C LYS A 184 -25.96 -2.35 -24.33
N VAL A 185 -26.70 -1.48 -24.99
CA VAL A 185 -26.97 -1.47 -26.43
C VAL A 185 -26.63 -0.09 -26.98
#